data_AF-A0A9W8AXZ3-F1
#
_entry.id   AF-A0A9W8AXZ3-F1
#
_cell.length_a   1.000
_cell.length_b   1.000
_cell.length_c   1.000
_cell.angle_alpha   90.00
_cell.angle_beta   90.00
_cell.angle_gamma   90.00
#
_symmetry.space_group_name_H-M   'P 1'
#
loop_
_entity.id
_entity.type
_entity.pdbx_description
1 polymer ?
#
loop_
_entity_poly.entity_id
_entity_poly.type
_entity_poly.pdbx_seq_one_letter_code
_entity_poly.pdbx_strand_id
1 'polypeptide(L)'
;MGAAAHSTAAATAAGGQAADEIIDIDDTLNADNPEMAEPGLGYAWEEEYKRSWEGIREDEQGSLAGAVANLQHQKKRRRRLRDTQSVQRGIIRHLVIILDASLAMNDKDLRPSRMELALSYLEVFIAEYFDQNPLSQLGVLVTRDAVAEKISELGGNPLEHIRSLHIKRNTMTRGEPSLQNALEIAMNSLSHAPSHGTREILLVFGSLTSCDPGNIQRTVETVKTKNIRCSMVHLAAEVHIFRELCDSTHGQFSVAMNEPHFKDLLLELVPPPPVVTAKTKASELIRMGFPMQVTDPIPTYCACHNRLFVGGYICPRCKCKVCELPTDCNICNLTLVSSPHLARSYHHLFPVNNFKEVPASLQHPEKHCHACLKPFKTARPHRAPHEGIATASVVQTTDRYECPKCRNRFCLECDLFIHDVLRNCPGCTQL
;
A
#
# COMPACT_ATOMS: atom_id res chain seq x y z
N MET A 1 52.30 -31.60 23.40
CA MET A 1 51.49 -32.17 24.50
C MET A 1 50.51 -31.09 24.95
N GLY A 2 49.22 -31.35 24.86
CA GLY A 2 48.17 -30.38 25.19
C GLY A 2 47.03 -30.43 24.18
N ALA A 3 46.19 -31.46 24.31
CA ALA A 3 44.95 -31.59 23.58
C ALA A 3 43.98 -30.47 23.99
N ALA A 4 43.35 -29.81 23.02
CA ALA A 4 42.23 -28.90 23.23
C ALA A 4 41.04 -29.41 22.43
N ALA A 5 39.97 -29.67 23.15
CA ALA A 5 38.80 -30.41 22.72
C ALA A 5 37.95 -29.63 21.70
N HIS A 6 37.52 -30.34 20.67
CA HIS A 6 36.35 -29.99 19.88
C HIS A 6 35.09 -30.26 20.73
N SER A 7 34.39 -29.21 21.13
CA SER A 7 33.01 -29.30 21.62
C SER A 7 32.09 -28.58 20.63
N THR A 8 31.47 -29.38 19.76
CA THR A 8 30.33 -29.03 18.91
C THR A 8 29.10 -28.81 19.79
N ALA A 9 28.65 -27.57 19.93
CA ALA A 9 27.36 -27.25 20.53
C ALA A 9 26.33 -27.08 19.41
N ALA A 10 25.43 -28.06 19.31
CA ALA A 10 24.28 -28.06 18.43
C ALA A 10 23.31 -26.95 18.83
N ALA A 11 23.09 -25.99 17.92
CA ALA A 11 22.02 -25.00 18.04
C ALA A 11 20.72 -25.63 17.52
N THR A 12 19.86 -26.05 18.44
CA THR A 12 18.48 -26.47 18.16
C THR A 12 17.67 -25.26 17.69
N ALA A 13 17.46 -25.17 16.38
CA ALA A 13 16.53 -24.24 15.76
C ALA A 13 15.08 -24.70 16.02
N ALA A 14 14.42 -24.11 17.02
CA ALA A 14 12.99 -24.26 17.21
C ALA A 14 12.25 -23.35 16.20
N GLY A 15 12.01 -23.87 15.01
CA GLY A 15 11.11 -23.26 14.03
C GLY A 15 9.65 -23.49 14.44
N GLY A 16 9.04 -22.49 15.06
CA GLY A 16 7.59 -22.46 15.28
C GLY A 16 6.88 -22.18 13.96
N GLN A 17 6.44 -23.23 13.27
CA GLN A 17 5.51 -23.12 12.16
C GLN A 17 4.14 -22.70 12.72
N ALA A 18 3.69 -21.50 12.36
CA ALA A 18 2.31 -21.11 12.53
C ALA A 18 1.47 -21.98 11.58
N ALA A 19 0.71 -22.92 12.14
CA ALA A 19 -0.34 -23.61 11.41
C ALA A 19 -1.48 -22.61 11.21
N ASP A 20 -1.60 -22.10 9.99
CA ASP A 20 -2.83 -21.46 9.54
C ASP A 20 -3.90 -22.56 9.47
N GLU A 21 -4.81 -22.60 10.45
CA GLU A 21 -6.06 -23.36 10.33
C GLU A 21 -6.93 -22.67 9.27
N ILE A 22 -6.70 -23.05 8.02
CA ILE A 22 -7.65 -22.85 6.93
C ILE A 22 -8.81 -23.80 7.24
N ILE A 23 -9.98 -23.23 7.52
CA ILE A 23 -11.24 -23.97 7.49
C ILE A 23 -11.54 -24.19 6.00
N ASP A 24 -11.01 -25.28 5.44
CA ASP A 24 -11.45 -25.80 4.15
C ASP A 24 -12.85 -26.39 4.34
N ILE A 25 -13.86 -25.65 3.89
CA ILE A 25 -15.20 -26.18 3.64
C ILE A 25 -15.24 -26.52 2.15
N ASP A 26 -14.52 -27.57 1.78
CA ASP A 26 -14.86 -28.49 0.69
C ASP A 26 -13.86 -29.65 0.69
N ASP A 27 -14.37 -30.85 0.39
CA ASP A 27 -13.64 -32.09 0.12
C ASP A 27 -12.96 -32.84 1.28
N THR A 28 -13.79 -33.50 2.11
CA THR A 28 -13.42 -34.85 2.62
C THR A 28 -14.52 -35.85 2.31
N LEU A 29 -14.59 -36.28 1.05
CA LEU A 29 -15.13 -37.59 0.71
C LEU A 29 -14.10 -38.64 1.16
N ASN A 30 -14.26 -39.14 2.38
CA ASN A 30 -13.66 -40.42 2.76
C ASN A 30 -14.40 -41.52 1.97
N ALA A 31 -13.88 -41.83 0.78
CA ALA A 31 -14.12 -43.11 0.14
C ALA A 31 -13.34 -44.16 0.94
N ASP A 32 -14.01 -44.91 1.81
CA ASP A 32 -13.65 -46.26 2.26
C ASP A 32 -14.58 -46.72 3.41
N ASN A 33 -15.87 -46.95 3.12
CA ASN A 33 -16.69 -47.93 3.86
C ASN A 33 -17.99 -48.26 3.08
N PRO A 34 -18.18 -49.48 2.52
CA PRO A 34 -19.33 -49.80 1.69
C PRO A 34 -20.41 -50.58 2.45
N GLU A 35 -20.84 -50.14 3.64
CA GLU A 35 -21.98 -50.76 4.32
C GLU A 35 -22.93 -49.71 4.93
N MET A 36 -24.21 -49.85 4.55
CA MET A 36 -25.41 -49.12 4.99
C MET A 36 -25.69 -47.75 4.33
N ALA A 37 -26.01 -47.79 3.03
CA ALA A 37 -26.89 -46.79 2.44
C ALA A 37 -28.35 -47.13 2.80
N GLU A 38 -28.98 -46.35 3.68
CA GLU A 38 -30.43 -46.41 3.86
C GLU A 38 -31.14 -45.92 2.58
N PRO A 39 -32.15 -46.64 2.06
CA PRO A 39 -32.87 -46.23 0.87
C PRO A 39 -33.90 -45.16 1.24
N GLY A 40 -33.52 -43.89 1.10
CA GLY A 40 -34.47 -42.77 1.31
C GLY A 40 -33.88 -41.38 1.48
N LEU A 41 -32.56 -41.23 1.54
CA LEU A 41 -31.93 -39.90 1.51
C LEU A 41 -31.80 -39.47 0.06
N GLY A 42 -32.61 -38.48 -0.31
CA GLY A 42 -32.49 -37.80 -1.60
C GLY A 42 -31.07 -37.30 -1.85
N TYR A 43 -30.75 -37.04 -3.11
CA TYR A 43 -29.44 -36.50 -3.47
C TYR A 43 -29.16 -35.21 -2.68
N ALA A 44 -27.89 -34.86 -2.43
CA ALA A 44 -27.53 -33.65 -1.66
C ALA A 44 -28.10 -32.33 -2.23
N TRP A 45 -28.56 -32.31 -3.49
CA TRP A 45 -29.25 -31.20 -4.13
C TRP A 45 -30.79 -31.25 -3.99
N GLU A 46 -31.33 -32.36 -3.48
CA GLU A 46 -32.74 -32.56 -3.06
C GLU A 46 -32.95 -32.18 -1.58
N GLU A 47 -31.88 -31.93 -0.80
CA GLU A 47 -32.00 -31.30 0.51
C GLU A 47 -32.55 -29.87 0.37
N GLU A 48 -33.53 -29.51 1.20
CA GLU A 48 -34.07 -28.16 1.28
C GLU A 48 -32.92 -27.17 1.51
N TYR A 49 -32.86 -26.11 0.70
CA TYR A 49 -31.82 -25.08 0.73
C TYR A 49 -31.65 -24.54 2.16
N LYS A 50 -30.69 -25.09 2.92
CA LYS A 50 -30.34 -24.61 4.25
C LYS A 50 -29.79 -23.21 4.06
N ARG A 51 -30.55 -22.22 4.50
CA ARG A 51 -30.20 -20.82 4.32
C ARG A 51 -28.95 -20.55 5.14
N SER A 52 -27.85 -20.17 4.49
CA SER A 52 -26.56 -19.87 5.12
C SER A 52 -26.64 -18.84 6.26
N TRP A 53 -27.73 -18.06 6.36
CA TRP A 53 -28.01 -17.11 7.44
C TRP A 53 -28.53 -17.76 8.73
N GLU A 54 -29.01 -19.00 8.71
CA GLU A 54 -29.49 -19.72 9.91
C GLU A 54 -28.36 -20.08 10.89
N GLY A 55 -27.11 -20.13 10.40
CA GLY A 55 -25.92 -20.33 11.23
C GLY A 55 -25.40 -19.06 11.93
N ILE A 56 -25.94 -17.89 11.60
CA ILE A 56 -25.51 -16.63 12.20
C ILE A 56 -26.28 -16.43 13.50
N ARG A 57 -25.65 -16.77 14.64
CA ARG A 57 -26.25 -16.62 15.96
C ARG A 57 -26.40 -15.15 16.33
N GLU A 58 -27.62 -14.76 16.67
CA GLU A 58 -27.93 -13.44 17.25
C GLU A 58 -27.49 -13.40 18.72
N ASP A 59 -27.05 -12.22 19.20
CA ASP A 59 -26.81 -12.00 20.63
C ASP A 59 -28.13 -12.12 21.43
N GLU A 60 -28.09 -12.26 22.77
CA GLU A 60 -29.28 -12.41 23.67
C GLU A 60 -30.38 -11.32 23.50
N GLN A 61 -30.08 -10.25 22.77
CA GLN A 61 -30.96 -9.11 22.48
C GLN A 61 -31.47 -9.11 21.01
N GLY A 62 -31.24 -10.18 20.24
CA GLY A 62 -31.62 -10.29 18.83
C GLY A 62 -30.80 -9.38 17.90
N SER A 63 -29.57 -9.00 18.31
CA SER A 63 -28.73 -8.06 17.55
C SER A 63 -27.49 -8.75 16.99
N LEU A 64 -27.17 -8.46 15.73
CA LEU A 64 -25.95 -8.91 15.04
C LEU A 64 -24.79 -7.90 15.16
N ALA A 65 -24.99 -6.79 15.88
CA ALA A 65 -24.05 -5.69 15.92
C ALA A 65 -22.71 -6.05 16.60
N GLY A 66 -22.73 -6.93 17.61
CA GLY A 66 -21.53 -7.36 18.34
C GLY A 66 -20.55 -8.15 17.48
N ALA A 67 -21.04 -9.12 16.71
CA ALA A 67 -20.24 -9.93 15.80
C ALA A 67 -19.61 -9.09 14.67
N VAL A 68 -20.37 -8.16 14.09
CA VAL A 68 -19.89 -7.25 13.04
C VAL A 68 -18.84 -6.27 13.59
N ALA A 69 -19.04 -5.74 14.80
CA ALA A 69 -18.04 -4.89 15.44
C ALA A 69 -16.72 -5.64 15.67
N ASN A 70 -16.77 -6.88 16.14
CA ASN A 70 -15.57 -7.71 16.35
C ASN A 70 -14.83 -8.00 15.04
N LEU A 71 -15.53 -8.32 13.95
CA LEU A 71 -14.96 -8.47 12.61
C LEU A 71 -14.31 -7.17 12.10
N GLN A 72 -14.95 -6.02 12.32
CA GLN A 72 -14.37 -4.71 11.99
C GLN A 72 -13.13 -4.41 12.84
N HIS A 73 -13.15 -4.75 14.13
CA HIS A 73 -12.00 -4.60 15.03
C HIS A 73 -10.82 -5.50 14.64
N GLN A 74 -11.08 -6.73 14.18
CA GLN A 74 -10.06 -7.64 13.63
C GLN A 74 -9.48 -7.14 12.30
N LYS A 75 -10.31 -6.61 11.39
CA LYS A 75 -9.81 -5.95 10.16
C LYS A 75 -8.96 -4.72 10.47
N LYS A 76 -9.36 -3.90 11.45
CA LYS A 76 -8.52 -2.81 12.00
C LYS A 76 -7.26 -3.32 12.71
N ARG A 77 -7.24 -4.58 13.18
CA ARG A 77 -6.06 -5.24 13.78
C ARG A 77 -5.05 -5.66 12.72
N ARG A 78 -5.48 -6.17 11.57
CA ARG A 78 -4.56 -6.52 10.48
C ARG A 78 -3.84 -5.30 9.91
N ARG A 79 -4.50 -4.13 9.90
CA ARG A 79 -3.91 -2.83 9.51
C ARG A 79 -2.90 -2.25 10.52
N ARG A 80 -2.76 -2.84 11.72
CA ARG A 80 -1.88 -2.32 12.81
C ARG A 80 -0.43 -2.78 12.72
N LEU A 81 -0.14 -3.89 12.08
CA LEU A 81 1.24 -4.38 11.91
C LEU A 81 1.90 -3.62 10.76
N ARG A 82 2.21 -2.35 11.00
CA ARG A 82 3.08 -1.59 10.10
C ARG A 82 4.51 -2.05 10.31
N ASP A 83 5.24 -2.15 9.20
CA ASP A 83 6.68 -2.32 9.25
C ASP A 83 7.31 -1.03 9.80
N THR A 84 7.69 -1.10 11.06
CA THR A 84 8.32 0.01 11.81
C THR A 84 9.84 -0.12 11.83
N GLN A 85 10.42 -1.06 11.06
CA GLN A 85 11.87 -1.17 10.99
C GLN A 85 12.46 0.07 10.31
N SER A 86 13.48 0.63 10.95
CA SER A 86 14.31 1.70 10.41
C SER A 86 15.24 1.10 9.34
N VAL A 87 14.76 1.08 8.10
CA VAL A 87 15.49 0.62 6.93
C VAL A 87 15.81 1.80 6.02
N GLN A 88 16.87 1.68 5.22
CA GLN A 88 17.14 2.68 4.18
C GLN A 88 16.01 2.65 3.15
N ARG A 89 15.37 3.80 2.93
CA ARG A 89 14.27 3.98 1.97
C ARG A 89 14.67 4.94 0.85
N GLY A 90 14.18 4.67 -0.36
CA GLY A 90 14.34 5.58 -1.49
C GLY A 90 13.32 6.71 -1.43
N ILE A 91 13.71 7.88 -0.88
CA ILE A 91 12.79 9.02 -0.72
C ILE A 91 12.41 9.65 -2.07
N ILE A 92 13.38 9.72 -3.00
CA ILE A 92 13.16 10.26 -4.35
C ILE A 92 12.77 9.08 -5.23
N ARG A 93 11.51 9.07 -5.68
CA ARG A 93 10.96 7.99 -6.50
C ARG A 93 10.55 8.53 -7.87
N HIS A 94 10.82 7.76 -8.90
CA HIS A 94 10.31 7.98 -10.25
C HIS A 94 9.37 6.82 -10.56
N LEU A 95 8.06 7.10 -10.44
CA LEU A 95 7.00 6.11 -10.61
C LEU A 95 6.32 6.30 -11.96
N VAL A 96 6.21 5.23 -12.75
CA VAL A 96 5.36 5.19 -13.94
C VAL A 96 4.18 4.27 -13.66
N ILE A 97 2.96 4.81 -13.74
CA ILE A 97 1.73 4.02 -13.66
C ILE A 97 1.38 3.54 -15.07
N ILE A 98 1.14 2.25 -15.23
CA ILE A 98 0.62 1.63 -16.45
C ILE A 98 -0.78 1.14 -16.15
N LEU A 99 -1.76 1.76 -16.79
CA LEU A 99 -3.17 1.38 -16.69
C LEU A 99 -3.59 0.55 -17.91
N ASP A 100 -4.16 -0.61 -17.65
CA ASP A 100 -4.86 -1.40 -18.65
C ASP A 100 -6.14 -0.67 -19.08
N ALA A 101 -6.30 -0.43 -20.38
CA ALA A 101 -7.51 0.08 -20.99
C ALA A 101 -7.99 -0.81 -22.15
N SER A 102 -7.88 -2.12 -21.95
CA SER A 102 -8.48 -3.14 -22.79
C SER A 102 -9.99 -3.26 -22.59
N LEU A 103 -10.63 -4.11 -23.39
CA LEU A 103 -12.05 -4.45 -23.26
C LEU A 103 -12.38 -5.10 -21.91
N ALA A 104 -11.44 -5.83 -21.29
CA ALA A 104 -11.64 -6.48 -19.99
C ALA A 104 -11.92 -5.49 -18.86
N MET A 105 -11.57 -4.21 -19.05
CA MET A 105 -11.79 -3.15 -18.06
C MET A 105 -13.20 -2.56 -18.09
N ASN A 106 -14.04 -2.98 -19.06
CA ASN A 106 -15.46 -2.62 -19.09
C ASN A 106 -16.35 -3.55 -18.26
N ASP A 107 -15.78 -4.64 -17.73
CA ASP A 107 -16.51 -5.55 -16.85
C ASP A 107 -17.02 -4.83 -15.60
N LYS A 108 -18.16 -5.30 -15.10
CA LYS A 108 -18.92 -4.71 -13.98
C LYS A 108 -18.86 -5.55 -12.71
N ASP A 109 -17.80 -6.33 -12.53
CA ASP A 109 -17.53 -7.04 -11.28
C ASP A 109 -17.24 -6.06 -10.13
N LEU A 110 -16.57 -4.95 -10.44
CA LEU A 110 -16.36 -3.79 -9.61
C LEU A 110 -17.23 -2.64 -10.12
N ARG A 111 -17.93 -1.94 -9.23
CA ARG A 111 -18.92 -0.92 -9.63
C ARG A 111 -18.27 0.47 -9.75
N PRO A 112 -18.66 1.27 -10.76
CA PRO A 112 -19.59 0.96 -11.86
C PRO A 112 -18.99 0.10 -12.99
N SER A 113 -17.69 0.22 -13.24
CA SER A 113 -16.88 -0.70 -14.06
C SER A 113 -15.45 -0.73 -13.51
N ARG A 114 -14.66 -1.75 -13.87
CA ARG A 114 -13.24 -1.83 -13.48
C ARG A 114 -12.47 -0.56 -13.82
N MET A 115 -12.65 -0.04 -15.05
CA MET A 115 -11.99 1.19 -15.51
C MET A 115 -12.37 2.40 -14.66
N GLU A 116 -13.66 2.63 -14.46
CA GLU A 116 -14.12 3.81 -13.72
C GLU A 116 -13.67 3.77 -12.26
N LEU A 117 -13.72 2.59 -11.64
CA LEU A 117 -13.22 2.41 -10.29
C LEU A 117 -11.70 2.63 -10.23
N ALA A 118 -10.95 2.03 -11.16
CA ALA A 118 -9.50 2.21 -11.26
C ALA A 118 -9.11 3.68 -11.41
N LEU A 119 -9.78 4.44 -12.27
CA LEU A 119 -9.53 5.88 -12.42
C LEU A 119 -9.81 6.66 -11.12
N SER A 120 -10.92 6.35 -10.45
CA SER A 120 -11.29 7.03 -9.19
C SER A 120 -10.29 6.76 -8.06
N TYR A 121 -9.76 5.54 -7.97
CA TYR A 121 -8.78 5.19 -6.95
C TYR A 121 -7.37 5.62 -7.34
N LEU A 122 -7.05 5.68 -8.64
CA LEU A 122 -5.81 6.27 -9.11
C LEU A 122 -5.74 7.77 -8.82
N GLU A 123 -6.85 8.51 -8.90
CA GLU A 123 -6.90 9.92 -8.48
C GLU A 123 -6.56 10.07 -6.98
N VAL A 124 -7.20 9.25 -6.14
CA VAL A 124 -6.91 9.21 -4.69
C VAL A 124 -5.46 8.80 -4.44
N PHE A 125 -4.96 7.80 -5.16
CA PHE A 125 -3.58 7.35 -5.07
C PHE A 125 -2.59 8.45 -5.46
N ILE A 126 -2.82 9.18 -6.56
CA ILE A 126 -1.94 10.28 -7.00
C ILE A 126 -1.91 11.38 -5.93
N ALA A 127 -3.07 11.76 -5.40
CA ALA A 127 -3.15 12.78 -4.35
C ALA A 127 -2.38 12.36 -3.08
N GLU A 128 -2.62 11.14 -2.60
CA GLU A 128 -1.93 10.60 -1.42
C GLU A 128 -0.43 10.38 -1.69
N TYR A 129 -0.06 9.93 -2.89
CA TYR A 129 1.32 9.72 -3.30
C TYR A 129 2.15 10.99 -3.23
N PHE A 130 1.63 12.12 -3.74
CA PHE A 130 2.31 13.41 -3.70
C PHE A 130 2.26 14.09 -2.32
N ASP A 131 1.25 13.78 -1.49
CA ASP A 131 1.23 14.24 -0.10
C ASP A 131 2.38 13.59 0.71
N GLN A 132 2.55 12.27 0.57
CA GLN A 132 3.58 11.51 1.28
C GLN A 132 4.98 11.64 0.67
N ASN A 133 5.06 11.70 -0.66
CA ASN A 133 6.31 11.72 -1.41
C ASN A 133 6.39 12.98 -2.30
N PRO A 134 6.46 14.19 -1.72
CA PRO A 134 6.43 15.42 -2.51
C PRO A 134 7.62 15.55 -3.48
N LEU A 135 8.76 14.93 -3.20
CA LEU A 135 9.94 14.98 -4.09
C LEU A 135 9.88 14.02 -5.27
N SER A 136 8.90 13.12 -5.27
CA SER A 136 8.81 12.08 -6.27
C SER A 136 8.19 12.61 -7.56
N GLN A 137 8.47 11.94 -8.66
CA GLN A 137 7.85 12.21 -9.94
C GLN A 137 6.95 11.04 -10.32
N LEU A 138 5.88 11.35 -11.04
CA LEU A 138 4.90 10.39 -11.50
C LEU A 138 4.67 10.58 -12.99
N GLY A 139 4.52 9.49 -13.74
CA GLY A 139 4.07 9.49 -15.14
C GLY A 139 2.94 8.48 -15.31
N VAL A 140 2.08 8.69 -16.31
CA VAL A 140 0.93 7.81 -16.56
C VAL A 140 0.95 7.33 -18.00
N LEU A 141 0.91 6.01 -18.18
CA LEU A 141 0.76 5.31 -19.44
C LEU A 141 -0.54 4.52 -19.44
N VAL A 142 -1.11 4.35 -20.62
CA VAL A 142 -2.28 3.49 -20.85
C VAL A 142 -1.92 2.49 -21.93
N THR A 143 -2.39 1.26 -21.81
CA THR A 143 -2.27 0.26 -22.86
C THR A 143 -3.63 -0.18 -23.39
N ARG A 144 -3.78 -0.19 -24.72
CA ARG A 144 -5.00 -0.53 -25.45
C ARG A 144 -4.67 -0.86 -26.90
N ASP A 145 -5.53 -1.61 -27.58
CA ASP A 145 -5.34 -1.99 -29.00
C ASP A 145 -3.92 -2.54 -29.31
N ALA A 146 -3.35 -3.33 -28.39
CA ALA A 146 -1.99 -3.87 -28.43
C ALA A 146 -0.85 -2.82 -28.51
N VAL A 147 -1.16 -1.56 -28.17
CA VAL A 147 -0.21 -0.44 -28.15
C VAL A 147 -0.18 0.19 -26.76
N ALA A 148 0.91 0.88 -26.44
CA ALA A 148 1.01 1.70 -25.24
C ALA A 148 1.10 3.18 -25.62
N GLU A 149 0.30 4.00 -24.94
CA GLU A 149 0.25 5.45 -25.12
C GLU A 149 0.63 6.16 -23.83
N LYS A 150 1.45 7.20 -23.94
CA LYS A 150 1.75 8.09 -22.82
C LYS A 150 0.65 9.12 -22.64
N ILE A 151 0.05 9.15 -21.45
CA ILE A 151 -1.03 10.06 -21.09
C ILE A 151 -0.47 11.31 -20.41
N SER A 152 0.48 11.11 -19.51
CA SER A 152 1.15 12.18 -18.79
C SER A 152 2.65 11.90 -18.73
N GLU A 153 3.44 12.95 -18.97
CA GLU A 153 4.90 12.90 -18.86
C GLU A 153 5.33 12.73 -17.39
N LEU A 154 6.58 12.32 -17.18
CA LEU A 154 7.14 12.20 -15.84
C LEU A 154 7.26 13.60 -15.21
N GLY A 155 6.43 13.90 -14.20
CA GLY A 155 6.32 15.23 -13.61
C GLY A 155 5.87 15.22 -12.16
N GLY A 156 6.05 16.36 -11.48
CA GLY A 156 5.77 16.53 -10.04
C GLY A 156 4.41 17.16 -9.70
N ASN A 157 3.60 17.54 -10.71
CA ASN A 157 2.34 18.23 -10.47
C ASN A 157 1.14 17.25 -10.46
N PRO A 158 0.47 17.01 -9.31
CA PRO A 158 -0.67 16.10 -9.23
C PRO A 158 -1.86 16.53 -10.10
N LEU A 159 -2.12 17.83 -10.21
CA LEU A 159 -3.28 18.35 -10.95
C LEU A 159 -3.14 18.15 -12.46
N GLU A 160 -1.91 18.09 -12.97
CA GLU A 160 -1.67 17.77 -14.38
C GLU A 160 -2.03 16.31 -14.65
N HIS A 161 -1.54 15.38 -13.83
CA HIS A 161 -1.85 13.95 -13.95
C HIS A 161 -3.35 13.67 -13.84
N ILE A 162 -4.00 14.25 -12.83
CA ILE A 162 -5.45 14.07 -12.61
C ILE A 162 -6.25 14.61 -13.79
N ARG A 163 -5.91 15.79 -14.33
CA ARG A 163 -6.58 16.35 -15.52
C ARG A 163 -6.38 15.47 -16.75
N SER A 164 -5.17 14.97 -16.97
CA SER A 164 -4.87 14.09 -18.10
C SER A 164 -5.65 12.76 -18.05
N LEU A 165 -5.87 12.21 -16.84
CA LEU A 165 -6.76 11.06 -16.63
C LEU A 165 -8.21 11.38 -16.98
N HIS A 166 -8.72 12.54 -16.55
CA HIS A 166 -10.10 12.96 -16.83
C HIS A 166 -10.39 13.17 -18.32
N ILE A 167 -9.47 13.81 -19.04
CA ILE A 167 -9.63 14.11 -20.48
C ILE A 167 -9.84 12.82 -21.29
N LYS A 168 -9.12 11.75 -20.94
CA LYS A 168 -9.18 10.48 -21.68
C LYS A 168 -10.23 9.50 -21.15
N ARG A 169 -10.95 9.82 -20.06
CA ARG A 169 -11.95 8.93 -19.41
C ARG A 169 -12.93 8.27 -20.39
N ASN A 170 -13.47 9.04 -21.34
CA ASN A 170 -14.54 8.57 -22.23
C ASN A 170 -14.07 7.76 -23.44
N THR A 171 -12.75 7.66 -23.69
CA THR A 171 -12.21 7.06 -24.92
C THR A 171 -11.28 5.89 -24.63
N MET A 172 -11.12 5.47 -23.38
CA MET A 172 -9.99 4.63 -22.98
C MET A 172 -10.12 3.16 -23.37
N THR A 173 -11.27 2.52 -23.15
CA THR A 173 -11.37 1.05 -23.16
C THR A 173 -11.60 0.46 -24.56
N ARG A 174 -10.56 -0.12 -25.17
CA ARG A 174 -10.69 -0.88 -26.43
C ARG A 174 -9.54 -1.86 -26.65
N GLY A 175 -9.82 -2.92 -27.41
CA GLY A 175 -8.83 -3.91 -27.81
C GLY A 175 -8.23 -4.67 -26.62
N GLU A 176 -7.00 -5.11 -26.80
CA GLU A 176 -6.22 -5.89 -25.83
C GLU A 176 -5.02 -5.07 -25.34
N PRO A 177 -4.48 -5.35 -24.15
CA PRO A 177 -3.30 -4.64 -23.67
C PRO A 177 -2.01 -5.23 -24.26
N SER A 178 -0.94 -4.43 -24.28
CA SER A 178 0.43 -4.88 -24.56
C SER A 178 1.36 -4.45 -23.42
N LEU A 179 1.75 -5.43 -22.61
CA LEU A 179 2.70 -5.24 -21.53
C LEU A 179 4.09 -4.85 -22.06
N GLN A 180 4.56 -5.49 -23.12
CA GLN A 180 5.89 -5.25 -23.69
C GLN A 180 6.05 -3.80 -24.12
N ASN A 181 5.12 -3.29 -24.93
CA ASN A 181 5.15 -1.91 -25.42
C ASN A 181 5.08 -0.93 -24.24
N ALA A 182 4.25 -1.22 -23.25
CA ALA A 182 4.13 -0.37 -22.06
C ALA A 182 5.43 -0.33 -21.24
N LEU A 183 6.09 -1.48 -21.04
CA LEU A 183 7.38 -1.57 -20.36
C LEU A 183 8.48 -0.84 -21.13
N GLU A 184 8.52 -0.95 -22.47
CA GLU A 184 9.51 -0.26 -23.29
C GLU A 184 9.38 1.28 -23.18
N ILE A 185 8.16 1.81 -23.26
CA ILE A 185 7.90 3.25 -23.09
C ILE A 185 8.22 3.71 -21.66
N ALA A 186 7.85 2.90 -20.66
CA ALA A 186 8.16 3.19 -19.26
C ALA A 186 9.68 3.21 -19.02
N MET A 187 10.42 2.23 -19.55
CA MET A 187 11.88 2.15 -19.45
C MET A 187 12.55 3.35 -20.11
N ASN A 188 12.05 3.81 -21.26
CA ASN A 188 12.61 4.99 -21.93
C ASN A 188 12.36 6.26 -21.10
N SER A 189 11.16 6.42 -20.55
CA SER A 189 10.83 7.55 -19.65
C SER A 189 11.71 7.54 -18.39
N LEU A 190 11.93 6.37 -17.78
CA LEU A 190 12.75 6.19 -16.58
C LEU A 190 14.27 6.22 -16.86
N SER A 191 14.70 6.10 -18.12
CA SER A 191 16.14 6.13 -18.46
C SER A 191 16.77 7.49 -18.18
N HIS A 192 16.00 8.57 -18.33
CA HIS A 192 16.40 9.94 -18.02
C HIS A 192 16.36 10.23 -16.51
N ALA A 193 15.75 9.36 -15.71
CA ALA A 193 15.70 9.53 -14.27
C ALA A 193 17.10 9.35 -13.64
N PRO A 194 17.51 10.25 -12.72
CA PRO A 194 18.80 10.16 -12.06
C PRO A 194 19.05 8.83 -11.35
N SER A 195 20.32 8.47 -11.19
CA SER A 195 20.77 7.19 -10.59
C SER A 195 20.47 7.04 -9.09
N HIS A 196 20.25 8.17 -8.40
CA HIS A 196 19.99 8.26 -6.97
C HIS A 196 18.51 8.06 -6.60
N GLY A 197 17.60 8.21 -7.55
CA GLY A 197 16.19 7.92 -7.36
C GLY A 197 15.87 6.45 -7.57
N THR A 198 14.82 5.95 -6.93
CA THR A 198 14.26 4.64 -7.26
C THR A 198 13.47 4.75 -8.57
N ARG A 199 13.55 3.69 -9.38
CA ARG A 199 12.79 3.59 -10.63
C ARG A 199 11.74 2.52 -10.44
N GLU A 200 10.49 2.92 -10.56
CA GLU A 200 9.35 2.10 -10.18
C GLU A 200 8.29 2.11 -11.27
N ILE A 201 7.67 0.96 -11.48
CA ILE A 201 6.53 0.80 -12.38
C ILE A 201 5.38 0.19 -11.56
N LEU A 202 4.22 0.85 -11.57
CA LEU A 202 2.98 0.35 -10.99
C LEU A 202 2.03 -0.05 -12.12
N LEU A 203 1.72 -1.33 -12.22
CA LEU A 203 0.78 -1.85 -13.20
C LEU A 203 -0.60 -2.08 -12.57
N VAL A 204 -1.65 -1.57 -13.20
CA VAL A 204 -3.05 -1.83 -12.84
C VAL A 204 -3.70 -2.54 -14.02
N PHE A 205 -3.91 -3.85 -13.90
CA PHE A 205 -4.37 -4.71 -14.99
C PHE A 205 -5.69 -5.39 -14.65
N GLY A 206 -6.58 -5.53 -15.65
CA GLY A 206 -7.80 -6.33 -15.53
C GLY A 206 -7.84 -7.49 -16.51
N SER A 207 -7.19 -7.36 -17.67
CA SER A 207 -7.08 -8.41 -18.67
C SER A 207 -6.21 -9.57 -18.21
N LEU A 208 -6.65 -10.79 -18.49
CA LEU A 208 -5.89 -12.02 -18.27
C LEU A 208 -4.87 -12.30 -19.39
N THR A 209 -4.99 -11.60 -20.52
CA THR A 209 -4.14 -11.74 -21.69
C THR A 209 -3.37 -10.45 -21.97
N SER A 210 -2.17 -10.60 -22.54
CA SER A 210 -1.34 -9.52 -23.07
C SER A 210 -0.92 -9.89 -24.49
N CYS A 211 -1.06 -8.96 -25.42
CA CYS A 211 -0.75 -9.14 -26.84
C CYS A 211 0.51 -8.38 -27.19
N ASP A 212 1.63 -9.08 -27.09
CA ASP A 212 2.96 -8.51 -27.25
C ASP A 212 3.61 -8.95 -28.57
N PRO A 213 4.37 -8.05 -29.24
CA PRO A 213 4.95 -8.35 -30.55
C PRO A 213 6.14 -9.33 -30.48
N GLY A 214 6.83 -9.43 -29.34
CA GLY A 214 8.04 -10.22 -29.17
C GLY A 214 8.04 -11.07 -27.91
N ASN A 215 9.23 -11.57 -27.55
CA ASN A 215 9.40 -12.37 -26.33
C ASN A 215 9.53 -11.45 -25.10
N ILE A 216 8.47 -11.42 -24.29
CA ILE A 216 8.38 -10.64 -23.05
C ILE A 216 9.46 -10.98 -22.01
N GLN A 217 9.99 -12.21 -21.99
CA GLN A 217 11.02 -12.60 -21.02
C GLN A 217 12.32 -11.79 -21.21
N ARG A 218 12.68 -11.47 -22.47
CA ARG A 218 13.82 -10.58 -22.76
C ARG A 218 13.59 -9.17 -22.23
N THR A 219 12.36 -8.69 -22.31
CA THR A 219 11.97 -7.39 -21.77
C THR A 219 12.03 -7.42 -20.24
N VAL A 220 11.58 -8.49 -19.59
CA VAL A 220 11.69 -8.69 -18.14
C VAL A 220 13.15 -8.69 -17.69
N GLU A 221 14.04 -9.40 -18.39
CA GLU A 221 15.49 -9.36 -18.15
C GLU A 221 16.07 -7.95 -18.32
N THR A 222 15.60 -7.21 -19.32
CA THR A 222 16.02 -5.82 -19.57
C THR A 222 15.57 -4.88 -18.43
N VAL A 223 14.34 -5.06 -17.92
CA VAL A 223 13.82 -4.30 -16.78
C VAL A 223 14.65 -4.59 -15.52
N LYS A 224 15.00 -5.87 -15.30
CA LYS A 224 15.84 -6.32 -14.19
C LYS A 224 17.26 -5.73 -14.27
N THR A 225 17.90 -5.78 -15.44
CA THR A 225 19.25 -5.20 -15.63
C THR A 225 19.28 -3.69 -15.43
N LYS A 226 18.18 -2.99 -15.76
CA LYS A 226 18.01 -1.55 -15.50
C LYS A 226 17.67 -1.21 -14.04
N ASN A 227 17.54 -2.21 -13.16
CA ASN A 227 17.17 -2.08 -11.74
C ASN A 227 15.85 -1.31 -11.55
N ILE A 228 14.84 -1.62 -12.36
CA ILE A 228 13.50 -1.05 -12.24
C ILE A 228 12.64 -2.04 -11.46
N ARG A 229 11.96 -1.55 -10.41
CA ARG A 229 11.04 -2.35 -9.60
C ARG A 229 9.63 -2.29 -10.17
N CYS A 230 9.02 -3.43 -10.47
CA CYS A 230 7.65 -3.50 -11.00
C CYS A 230 6.70 -4.09 -9.96
N SER A 231 5.70 -3.32 -9.53
CA SER A 231 4.60 -3.82 -8.70
C SER A 231 3.31 -3.83 -9.52
N MET A 232 2.47 -4.85 -9.33
CA MET A 232 1.20 -4.99 -10.04
C MET A 232 0.04 -5.24 -9.09
N VAL A 233 -1.06 -4.53 -9.33
CA VAL A 233 -2.37 -4.82 -8.76
C VAL A 233 -3.27 -5.32 -9.89
N HIS A 234 -3.65 -6.59 -9.84
CA HIS A 234 -4.48 -7.25 -10.84
C HIS A 234 -5.93 -7.34 -10.35
N LEU A 235 -6.90 -7.01 -11.21
CA LEU A 235 -8.32 -6.92 -10.83
C LEU A 235 -9.08 -8.25 -10.93
N ALA A 236 -8.64 -9.17 -11.79
CA ALA A 236 -9.33 -10.44 -12.02
C ALA A 236 -8.66 -11.64 -11.32
N ALA A 237 -7.56 -12.15 -11.87
CA ALA A 237 -6.89 -13.34 -11.36
C ALA A 237 -5.36 -13.22 -11.44
N GLU A 238 -4.66 -14.22 -10.93
CA GLU A 238 -3.22 -14.30 -11.08
C GLU A 238 -2.82 -14.77 -12.49
N VAL A 239 -1.82 -14.11 -13.08
CA VAL A 239 -1.21 -14.50 -14.35
C VAL A 239 0.28 -14.74 -14.15
N HIS A 240 0.77 -15.91 -14.57
CA HIS A 240 2.15 -16.35 -14.31
C HIS A 240 3.22 -15.34 -14.75
N ILE A 241 3.11 -14.82 -15.99
CA ILE A 241 4.08 -13.84 -16.55
C ILE A 241 4.11 -12.56 -15.71
N PHE A 242 2.96 -12.11 -15.21
CA PHE A 242 2.88 -10.89 -14.40
C PHE A 242 3.47 -11.09 -13.00
N ARG A 243 3.27 -12.27 -12.40
CA ARG A 243 3.92 -12.64 -11.13
C ARG A 243 5.43 -12.74 -11.31
N GLU A 244 5.89 -13.43 -12.36
CA GLU A 244 7.32 -13.57 -12.68
C GLU A 244 8.00 -12.18 -12.85
N LEU A 245 7.34 -11.24 -13.53
CA LEU A 245 7.83 -9.86 -13.67
C LEU A 245 8.00 -9.17 -12.32
N CYS A 246 7.02 -9.28 -11.41
CA CYS A 246 7.08 -8.63 -10.11
C CYS A 246 8.15 -9.27 -9.21
N ASP A 247 8.21 -10.61 -9.16
CA ASP A 247 9.16 -11.36 -8.33
C ASP A 247 10.61 -11.15 -8.80
N SER A 248 10.83 -11.17 -10.12
CA SER A 248 12.15 -10.97 -10.71
C SER A 248 12.71 -9.55 -10.53
N THR A 249 11.84 -8.57 -10.31
CA THR A 249 12.18 -7.15 -10.12
C THR A 249 12.06 -6.68 -8.67
N HIS A 250 11.83 -7.58 -7.72
CA HIS A 250 11.62 -7.28 -6.29
C HIS A 250 10.46 -6.31 -6.01
N GLY A 251 9.42 -6.36 -6.84
CA GLY A 251 8.16 -5.69 -6.61
C GLY A 251 7.15 -6.59 -5.90
N GLN A 252 5.89 -6.18 -5.94
CA GLN A 252 4.78 -6.89 -5.30
C GLN A 252 3.70 -7.18 -6.33
N PHE A 253 3.23 -8.43 -6.38
CA PHE A 253 2.06 -8.83 -7.15
C PHE A 253 0.88 -9.05 -6.21
N SER A 254 -0.27 -8.46 -6.49
CA SER A 254 -1.47 -8.59 -5.66
C SER A 254 -2.72 -8.68 -6.50
N VAL A 255 -3.70 -9.47 -6.05
CA VAL A 255 -5.00 -9.64 -6.71
C VAL A 255 -6.08 -8.98 -5.87
N ALA A 256 -6.85 -8.09 -6.48
CA ALA A 256 -7.99 -7.45 -5.84
C ALA A 256 -9.15 -8.45 -5.68
N MET A 257 -9.76 -8.46 -4.50
CA MET A 257 -10.90 -9.35 -4.18
C MET A 257 -12.23 -8.59 -4.21
N ASN A 258 -12.18 -7.31 -3.84
CA ASN A 258 -13.31 -6.42 -3.73
C ASN A 258 -12.82 -4.97 -3.77
N GLU A 259 -13.73 -4.03 -3.98
CA GLU A 259 -13.45 -2.60 -4.09
C GLU A 259 -12.59 -2.04 -2.93
N PRO A 260 -12.91 -2.29 -1.64
CA PRO A 260 -12.07 -1.77 -0.55
C PRO A 260 -10.68 -2.42 -0.51
N HIS A 261 -10.54 -3.70 -0.86
CA HIS A 261 -9.23 -4.35 -0.92
C HIS A 261 -8.38 -3.76 -2.05
N PHE A 262 -8.97 -3.50 -3.21
CA PHE A 262 -8.28 -2.83 -4.31
C PHE A 262 -7.72 -1.47 -3.89
N LYS A 263 -8.52 -0.66 -3.17
CA LYS A 263 -8.06 0.61 -2.62
C LYS A 263 -6.90 0.43 -1.63
N ASP A 264 -7.01 -0.53 -0.72
CA ASP A 264 -5.95 -0.81 0.27
C ASP A 264 -4.64 -1.23 -0.42
N LEU A 265 -4.70 -2.10 -1.44
CA LEU A 265 -3.53 -2.57 -2.21
C LEU A 265 -2.82 -1.41 -2.93
N LEU A 266 -3.56 -0.48 -3.52
CA LEU A 266 -2.97 0.70 -4.14
C LEU A 266 -2.28 1.58 -3.09
N LEU A 267 -2.94 1.84 -1.96
CA LEU A 267 -2.40 2.71 -0.91
C LEU A 267 -1.20 2.09 -0.17
N GLU A 268 -1.08 0.76 -0.15
CA GLU A 268 0.09 0.06 0.39
C GLU A 268 1.38 0.37 -0.40
N LEU A 269 1.27 0.77 -1.66
CA LEU A 269 2.40 1.13 -2.53
C LEU A 269 2.82 2.60 -2.40
N VAL A 270 2.07 3.42 -1.65
CA VAL A 270 2.37 4.84 -1.44
C VAL A 270 3.63 5.06 -0.60
N PRO A 271 3.87 4.35 0.52
CA PRO A 271 5.13 4.49 1.26
C PRO A 271 6.34 4.07 0.41
N PRO A 272 7.49 4.75 0.54
CA PRO A 272 8.69 4.41 -0.20
C PRO A 272 9.19 3.02 0.20
N PRO A 273 9.49 2.14 -0.76
CA PRO A 273 9.96 0.80 -0.47
C PRO A 273 11.35 0.79 0.17
N PRO A 274 11.68 -0.28 0.93
CA PRO A 274 13.04 -0.48 1.41
C PRO A 274 13.99 -0.73 0.24
N VAL A 275 15.19 -0.14 0.30
CA VAL A 275 16.24 -0.36 -0.70
C VAL A 275 16.90 -1.72 -0.41
N VAL A 276 16.60 -2.73 -1.23
CA VAL A 276 17.11 -4.11 -1.08
C VAL A 276 18.61 -4.19 -1.35
N THR A 277 19.15 -3.30 -2.18
CA THR A 277 20.55 -3.29 -2.64
C THR A 277 21.44 -2.33 -1.82
N ALA A 278 21.49 -2.54 -0.51
CA ALA A 278 22.34 -1.77 0.42
C ALA A 278 23.86 -1.95 0.20
N LYS A 279 24.31 -2.91 -0.61
CA LYS A 279 25.74 -3.28 -0.72
C LYS A 279 26.54 -2.57 -1.82
N THR A 280 25.93 -1.84 -2.75
CA THR A 280 26.65 -1.44 -3.98
C THR A 280 26.49 0.00 -4.45
N LYS A 281 25.58 0.80 -3.87
CA LYS A 281 25.50 2.24 -4.18
C LYS A 281 25.79 3.06 -2.92
N ALA A 282 26.95 3.71 -2.90
CA ALA A 282 27.26 4.74 -1.92
C ALA A 282 26.15 5.81 -1.95
N SER A 283 25.73 6.29 -0.78
CA SER A 283 24.78 7.39 -0.66
C SER A 283 25.32 8.62 -1.41
N GLU A 284 24.70 8.94 -2.54
CA GLU A 284 25.07 10.08 -3.36
C GLU A 284 24.51 11.36 -2.73
N LEU A 285 25.37 12.34 -2.46
CA LEU A 285 24.95 13.61 -1.91
C LEU A 285 24.44 14.53 -3.04
N ILE A 286 23.15 14.85 -3.00
CA ILE A 286 22.52 15.73 -3.98
C ILE A 286 22.53 17.16 -3.47
N ARG A 287 22.85 18.11 -4.35
CA ARG A 287 22.73 19.54 -4.05
C ARG A 287 21.29 19.97 -4.32
N MET A 288 20.61 20.47 -3.29
CA MET A 288 19.26 21.04 -3.40
C MET A 288 19.28 22.57 -3.20
N GLY A 289 18.34 23.27 -3.83
CA GLY A 289 18.13 24.70 -3.65
C GLY A 289 16.83 24.97 -2.88
N PHE A 290 16.91 25.84 -1.88
CA PHE A 290 15.74 26.37 -1.18
C PHE A 290 15.42 27.77 -1.72
N PRO A 291 14.47 27.91 -2.66
CA PRO A 291 14.16 29.20 -3.24
C PRO A 291 13.32 30.05 -2.28
N MET A 292 13.46 31.37 -2.40
CA MET A 292 12.59 32.31 -1.69
C MET A 292 11.32 32.55 -2.50
N GLN A 293 10.18 32.55 -1.82
CA GLN A 293 8.91 32.97 -2.41
C GLN A 293 8.88 34.49 -2.57
N VAL A 294 8.50 34.96 -3.75
CA VAL A 294 8.35 36.37 -4.08
C VAL A 294 6.98 36.61 -4.71
N THR A 295 6.42 37.77 -4.43
CA THR A 295 5.19 38.28 -5.04
C THR A 295 5.51 39.63 -5.66
N ASP A 296 5.47 39.69 -6.98
CA ASP A 296 5.77 40.90 -7.73
C ASP A 296 4.47 41.70 -7.96
N PRO A 297 4.52 43.04 -7.93
CA PRO A 297 3.33 43.88 -8.18
C PRO A 297 2.86 43.81 -9.64
N ILE A 298 3.75 43.43 -10.56
CA ILE A 298 3.49 43.27 -11.99
C ILE A 298 3.76 41.81 -12.33
N PRO A 299 2.90 41.13 -13.11
CA PRO A 299 3.14 39.76 -13.49
C PRO A 299 4.41 39.65 -14.34
N THR A 300 5.30 38.73 -13.98
CA THR A 300 6.54 38.46 -14.70
C THR A 300 6.52 37.05 -15.29
N TYR A 301 7.39 36.79 -16.26
CA TYR A 301 7.49 35.48 -16.89
C TYR A 301 8.11 34.44 -15.95
N CYS A 302 7.53 33.24 -15.93
CA CYS A 302 8.18 32.05 -15.40
C CYS A 302 9.14 31.45 -16.43
N ALA A 303 10.34 31.04 -16.00
CA ALA A 303 11.29 30.28 -16.83
C ALA A 303 10.79 28.86 -17.21
N CYS A 304 9.78 28.36 -16.50
CA CYS A 304 9.19 27.05 -16.69
C CYS A 304 8.25 26.96 -17.90
N HIS A 305 7.25 27.85 -17.95
CA HIS A 305 6.15 27.80 -18.91
C HIS A 305 6.10 29.01 -19.85
N ASN A 306 6.97 30.00 -19.66
CA ASN A 306 6.91 31.30 -20.33
C ASN A 306 5.54 31.98 -20.22
N ARG A 307 4.83 31.71 -19.12
CA ARG A 307 3.55 32.33 -18.77
C ARG A 307 3.76 33.38 -17.69
N LEU A 308 2.87 34.37 -17.69
CA LEU A 308 2.87 35.47 -16.74
C LEU A 308 2.31 35.01 -15.39
N PHE A 309 3.06 35.22 -14.32
CA PHE A 309 2.65 34.94 -12.95
C PHE A 309 2.99 36.12 -12.03
N VAL A 310 2.08 36.44 -11.12
CA VAL A 310 2.25 37.49 -10.10
C VAL A 310 3.19 37.00 -9.00
N GLY A 311 3.06 35.74 -8.58
CA GLY A 311 3.94 35.10 -7.59
C GLY A 311 4.93 34.11 -8.23
N GLY A 312 5.96 33.74 -7.48
CA GLY A 312 6.85 32.64 -7.84
C GLY A 312 7.97 32.42 -6.84
N TYR A 313 8.92 31.58 -7.23
CA TYR A 313 10.06 31.18 -6.44
C TYR A 313 11.35 31.53 -7.18
N ILE A 314 12.29 32.18 -6.50
CA ILE A 314 13.58 32.57 -7.10
C ILE A 314 14.62 31.49 -6.81
N CYS A 315 15.17 30.89 -7.87
CA CYS A 315 16.27 29.94 -7.75
C CYS A 315 17.49 30.59 -7.06
N PRO A 316 18.08 29.96 -6.02
CA PRO A 316 19.19 30.56 -5.30
C PRO A 316 20.47 30.69 -6.15
N ARG A 317 20.65 29.83 -7.17
CA ARG A 317 21.86 29.76 -8.01
C ARG A 317 21.82 30.72 -9.20
N CYS A 318 20.84 30.59 -10.09
CA CYS A 318 20.77 31.39 -11.31
C CYS A 318 19.74 32.53 -11.26
N LYS A 319 19.01 32.67 -10.13
CA LYS A 319 17.95 33.68 -9.95
C LYS A 319 16.78 33.57 -10.95
N CYS A 320 16.62 32.43 -11.63
CA CYS A 320 15.45 32.10 -12.45
C CYS A 320 14.18 32.15 -11.59
N LYS A 321 13.07 32.71 -12.10
CA LYS A 321 11.75 32.62 -11.45
C LYS A 321 11.03 31.36 -11.92
N VAL A 322 10.59 30.55 -10.97
CA VAL A 322 9.82 29.30 -11.17
C VAL A 322 8.44 29.44 -10.54
N CYS A 323 7.39 28.86 -11.13
CA CYS A 323 6.02 29.05 -10.66
C CYS A 323 5.65 28.11 -9.50
N GLU A 324 6.16 26.87 -9.50
CA GLU A 324 5.74 25.80 -8.60
C GLU A 324 6.95 25.02 -8.08
N LEU A 325 6.78 24.41 -6.90
CA LEU A 325 7.74 23.52 -6.26
C LEU A 325 7.05 22.20 -5.90
N PRO A 326 7.79 21.08 -5.84
CA PRO A 326 9.20 20.94 -6.17
C PRO A 326 9.43 20.75 -7.67
N THR A 327 10.47 21.38 -8.21
CA THR A 327 10.81 21.35 -9.65
C THR A 327 12.31 21.55 -9.84
N ASP A 328 12.86 21.09 -10.98
CA ASP A 328 14.24 21.39 -11.36
C ASP A 328 14.28 22.75 -12.09
N CYS A 329 15.22 23.66 -11.78
CA CYS A 329 15.31 24.93 -12.52
C CYS A 329 15.86 24.69 -13.93
N ASN A 330 15.08 25.09 -14.94
CA ASN A 330 15.38 24.97 -16.38
C ASN A 330 16.71 25.60 -16.84
N ILE A 331 17.33 26.47 -16.05
CA ILE A 331 18.58 27.15 -16.41
C ILE A 331 19.81 26.45 -15.82
N CYS A 332 19.73 26.00 -14.56
CA CYS A 332 20.90 25.49 -13.83
C CYS A 332 20.76 24.04 -13.34
N ASN A 333 19.64 23.40 -13.64
CA ASN A 333 19.28 22.02 -13.27
C ASN A 333 19.45 21.72 -11.77
N LEU A 334 19.31 22.75 -10.93
CA LEU A 334 19.29 22.59 -9.48
C LEU A 334 17.86 22.23 -9.07
N THR A 335 17.70 21.12 -8.35
CA THR A 335 16.42 20.70 -7.77
C THR A 335 16.00 21.70 -6.70
N LEU A 336 14.85 22.36 -6.93
CA LEU A 336 14.28 23.36 -6.05
C LEU A 336 13.21 22.72 -5.17
N VAL A 337 13.37 22.87 -3.86
CA VAL A 337 12.53 22.22 -2.86
C VAL A 337 12.21 23.21 -1.75
N SER A 338 11.02 23.10 -1.16
CA SER A 338 10.66 23.83 0.05
C SER A 338 10.93 22.98 1.29
N SER A 339 11.32 23.60 2.41
CA SER A 339 11.54 22.88 3.67
C SER A 339 10.34 22.02 4.12
N PRO A 340 9.07 22.47 3.93
CA PRO A 340 7.90 21.64 4.20
C PRO A 340 7.84 20.34 3.39
N HIS A 341 8.35 20.32 2.16
CA HIS A 341 8.33 19.11 1.32
C HIS A 341 9.26 18.03 1.90
N LEU A 342 10.44 18.43 2.39
CA LEU A 342 11.34 17.49 3.07
C LEU A 342 10.75 17.00 4.39
N ALA A 343 10.13 17.90 5.16
CA ALA A 343 9.51 17.56 6.43
C ALA A 343 8.38 16.53 6.25
N ARG A 344 7.60 16.64 5.16
CA ARG A 344 6.54 15.66 4.87
C ARG A 344 7.09 14.26 4.67
N SER A 345 8.25 14.04 4.05
CA SER A 345 8.82 12.68 3.90
C SER A 345 9.53 12.14 5.15
N TYR A 346 9.71 12.95 6.19
CA TYR A 346 10.47 12.59 7.40
C TYR A 346 9.88 11.41 8.18
N HIS A 347 8.55 11.27 8.16
CA HIS A 347 7.85 10.20 8.89
C HIS A 347 8.15 8.80 8.34
N HIS A 348 8.63 8.68 7.10
CA HIS A 348 9.09 7.40 6.55
C HIS A 348 10.46 6.99 7.10
N LEU A 349 11.28 7.95 7.52
CA LEU A 349 12.61 7.71 8.09
C LEU A 349 12.54 7.31 9.55
N PHE A 350 11.60 7.91 10.30
CA PHE A 350 11.41 7.68 11.72
C PHE A 350 9.96 7.31 12.02
N PRO A 351 9.52 6.10 11.64
CA PRO A 351 8.17 5.66 11.94
C PRO A 351 7.95 5.54 13.45
N VAL A 352 6.71 5.77 13.88
CA VAL A 352 6.29 5.48 15.27
C VAL A 352 6.25 3.98 15.45
N ASN A 353 6.86 3.48 16.53
CA ASN A 353 6.81 2.07 16.89
C ASN A 353 5.37 1.66 17.22
N ASN A 354 4.96 0.48 16.74
CA ASN A 354 3.63 -0.08 17.04
C ASN A 354 3.43 -0.16 18.57
N PHE A 355 2.27 0.32 19.03
CA PHE A 355 1.94 0.29 20.45
C PHE A 355 1.60 -1.13 20.90
N LYS A 356 2.03 -1.48 22.12
CA LYS A 356 1.81 -2.79 22.72
C LYS A 356 0.41 -2.84 23.33
N GLU A 357 -0.34 -3.87 23.01
CA GLU A 357 -1.66 -4.10 23.61
C GLU A 357 -1.48 -4.52 25.08
N VAL A 358 -2.19 -3.84 26.00
CA VAL A 358 -2.09 -4.09 27.44
C VAL A 358 -3.40 -4.68 27.97
N PRO A 359 -3.38 -5.89 28.56
CA PRO A 359 -4.59 -6.53 29.04
C PRO A 359 -5.24 -5.73 30.19
N ALA A 360 -6.57 -5.75 30.23
CA ALA A 360 -7.39 -4.97 31.17
C ALA A 360 -7.24 -5.45 32.63
N SER A 361 -6.65 -6.64 32.83
CA SER A 361 -6.36 -7.25 34.12
C SER A 361 -5.24 -6.55 34.89
N LEU A 362 -4.33 -5.85 34.21
CA LEU A 362 -3.28 -5.09 34.87
C LEU A 362 -3.87 -3.80 35.46
N GLN A 363 -4.08 -3.79 36.79
CA GLN A 363 -4.39 -2.58 37.54
C GLN A 363 -3.23 -1.59 37.38
N HIS A 364 -3.55 -0.39 36.93
CA HIS A 364 -2.55 0.66 36.68
C HIS A 364 -3.11 2.03 37.05
N PRO A 365 -2.21 2.99 37.31
CA PRO A 365 -2.61 4.31 37.82
C PRO A 365 -3.43 5.12 36.80
N GLU A 366 -3.18 4.95 35.50
CA GLU A 366 -3.84 5.74 34.46
C GLU A 366 -5.17 5.11 34.02
N LYS A 367 -6.28 5.78 34.37
CA LYS A 367 -7.64 5.39 33.99
C LYS A 367 -8.13 6.02 32.67
N HIS A 368 -7.39 6.98 32.13
CA HIS A 368 -7.78 7.76 30.95
C HIS A 368 -6.72 7.65 29.86
N CYS A 369 -7.16 7.77 28.61
CA CYS A 369 -6.27 7.91 27.46
C CYS A 369 -5.45 9.21 27.58
N HIS A 370 -4.14 9.11 27.39
CA HIS A 370 -3.23 10.26 27.49
C HIS A 370 -3.54 11.37 26.46
N ALA A 371 -3.99 11.00 25.26
CA ALA A 371 -4.27 11.98 24.19
C ALA A 371 -5.67 12.60 24.28
N CYS A 372 -6.73 11.79 24.37
CA CYS A 372 -8.11 12.28 24.30
C CYS A 372 -8.82 12.35 25.67
N LEU A 373 -8.15 11.95 26.75
CA LEU A 373 -8.67 11.91 28.12
C LEU A 373 -9.94 11.05 28.29
N LYS A 374 -10.34 10.28 27.27
CA LYS A 374 -11.46 9.32 27.39
C LYS A 374 -11.11 8.24 28.41
N PRO A 375 -12.03 7.91 29.33
CA PRO A 375 -11.80 6.83 30.30
C PRO A 375 -11.71 5.49 29.56
N PHE A 376 -10.76 4.65 29.94
CA PHE A 376 -10.69 3.29 29.42
C PHE A 376 -11.85 2.48 29.96
N LYS A 377 -12.54 1.72 29.10
CA LYS A 377 -13.52 0.75 29.56
C LYS A 377 -12.84 -0.22 30.52
N THR A 378 -13.31 -0.27 31.76
CA THR A 378 -12.97 -1.37 32.67
C THR A 378 -13.73 -2.58 32.17
N ALA A 379 -13.05 -3.69 31.91
CA ALA A 379 -13.74 -4.96 31.69
C ALA A 379 -14.68 -5.16 32.87
N ARG A 380 -16.00 -5.08 32.63
CA ARG A 380 -16.96 -5.53 33.63
C ARG A 380 -16.72 -7.03 33.74
N PRO A 381 -16.46 -7.59 34.94
CA PRO A 381 -16.55 -9.02 35.10
C PRO A 381 -18.00 -9.39 34.78
N HIS A 382 -18.24 -9.98 33.62
CA HIS A 382 -19.50 -10.67 33.39
C HIS A 382 -19.63 -11.70 34.53
N ARG A 383 -20.77 -11.67 35.21
CA ARG A 383 -21.15 -12.74 36.15
C ARG A 383 -20.94 -14.08 35.44
N ALA A 384 -20.35 -15.03 36.16
CA ALA A 384 -20.06 -16.37 35.68
C ALA A 384 -21.26 -16.94 34.88
N PRO A 385 -21.05 -17.48 33.67
CA PRO A 385 -22.03 -18.38 33.08
C PRO A 385 -22.14 -19.60 33.99
N HIS A 386 -23.36 -20.02 34.28
CA HIS A 386 -23.62 -21.31 34.90
C HIS A 386 -22.95 -22.43 34.10
N GLU A 387 -22.50 -23.45 34.83
CA GLU A 387 -21.75 -24.62 34.40
C GLU A 387 -22.19 -25.21 33.05
N GLY A 388 -21.24 -25.33 32.10
CA GLY A 388 -21.46 -26.05 30.85
C GLY A 388 -20.46 -25.73 29.75
N ILE A 389 -19.42 -26.55 29.64
CA ILE A 389 -18.55 -26.77 28.46
C ILE A 389 -17.59 -25.62 28.11
N ALA A 390 -16.32 -25.83 28.45
CA ALA A 390 -15.19 -25.01 28.07
C ALA A 390 -14.80 -25.25 26.60
N THR A 391 -15.22 -24.35 25.70
CA THR A 391 -14.61 -24.21 24.37
C THR A 391 -14.50 -22.74 24.00
N ALA A 392 -13.27 -22.36 23.60
CA ALA A 392 -12.85 -21.07 23.03
C ALA A 392 -12.84 -19.85 23.97
N SER A 393 -11.62 -19.46 24.36
CA SER A 393 -11.29 -18.17 24.95
C SER A 393 -11.87 -17.02 24.14
N VAL A 394 -12.92 -16.37 24.65
CA VAL A 394 -13.32 -15.04 24.20
C VAL A 394 -12.16 -14.10 24.56
N VAL A 395 -11.29 -13.84 23.59
CA VAL A 395 -10.23 -12.84 23.71
C VAL A 395 -10.93 -11.51 23.95
N GLN A 396 -11.03 -11.09 25.21
CA GLN A 396 -11.47 -9.76 25.57
C GLN A 396 -10.46 -8.80 24.96
N THR A 397 -10.79 -8.25 23.80
CA THR A 397 -9.97 -7.27 23.08
C THR A 397 -9.80 -6.07 23.99
N THR A 398 -8.56 -5.65 24.18
CA THR A 398 -8.28 -4.57 25.11
C THR A 398 -8.24 -3.26 24.36
N ASP A 399 -8.98 -2.27 24.85
CA ASP A 399 -9.04 -0.92 24.29
C ASP A 399 -7.81 -0.08 24.73
N ARG A 400 -6.71 -0.71 25.17
CA ARG A 400 -5.55 -0.07 25.80
C ARG A 400 -4.26 -0.40 25.04
N TYR A 401 -3.60 0.64 24.53
CA TYR A 401 -2.37 0.55 23.76
C TYR A 401 -1.28 1.38 24.42
N GLU A 402 -0.12 0.80 24.69
CA GLU A 402 0.99 1.43 25.38
C GLU A 402 2.16 1.70 24.44
N CYS A 403 2.67 2.94 24.46
CA CYS A 403 3.84 3.31 23.68
C CYS A 403 5.11 2.68 24.29
N PRO A 404 5.97 1.98 23.53
CA PRO A 404 7.16 1.34 24.07
C PRO A 404 8.25 2.31 24.56
N LYS A 405 8.20 3.59 24.15
CA LYS A 405 9.19 4.62 24.53
C LYS A 405 8.78 5.38 25.79
N CYS A 406 7.67 6.11 25.74
CA CYS A 406 7.21 6.92 26.88
C CYS A 406 6.33 6.14 27.88
N ARG A 407 5.87 4.93 27.55
CA ARG A 407 4.95 4.11 28.35
C ARG A 407 3.57 4.73 28.64
N ASN A 408 3.24 5.85 27.99
CA ASN A 408 1.90 6.43 28.05
C ASN A 408 0.90 5.57 27.26
N ARG A 409 -0.38 5.68 27.63
CA ARG A 409 -1.45 4.84 27.10
C ARG A 409 -2.45 5.58 26.25
N PHE A 410 -2.90 4.90 25.21
CA PHE A 410 -3.78 5.42 24.19
C PHE A 410 -4.95 4.47 23.97
N CYS A 411 -6.12 5.02 23.63
CA CYS A 411 -7.25 4.23 23.14
C CYS A 411 -7.04 3.87 21.66
N LEU A 412 -7.85 2.95 21.13
CA LEU A 412 -7.74 2.50 19.73
C LEU A 412 -7.82 3.66 18.72
N GLU A 413 -8.72 4.61 18.94
CA GLU A 413 -8.88 5.76 18.03
C GLU A 413 -7.63 6.64 18.02
N CYS A 414 -7.05 6.89 19.19
CA CYS A 414 -5.81 7.67 19.31
C CYS A 414 -4.62 6.91 18.74
N ASP A 415 -4.55 5.59 18.93
CA ASP A 415 -3.53 4.74 18.31
C ASP A 415 -3.56 4.85 16.78
N LEU A 416 -4.74 4.67 16.17
CA LEU A 416 -4.92 4.83 14.72
C LEU A 416 -4.56 6.25 14.26
N PHE A 417 -5.05 7.29 14.95
CA PHE A 417 -4.76 8.67 14.59
C PHE A 417 -3.26 9.01 14.69
N ILE A 418 -2.57 8.49 15.70
CA ILE A 418 -1.13 8.67 15.88
C ILE A 418 -0.35 8.00 14.74
N HIS A 419 -0.73 6.79 14.31
CA HIS A 419 0.00 6.08 13.27
C HIS A 419 -0.35 6.54 11.85
N ASP A 420 -1.59 6.95 11.59
CA ASP A 420 -2.04 7.34 10.25
C ASP A 420 -1.74 8.81 9.94
N VAL A 421 -2.12 9.71 10.86
CA VAL A 421 -2.15 11.17 10.62
C VAL A 421 -1.00 11.89 11.32
N LEU A 422 -0.88 11.74 12.65
CA LEU A 422 0.03 12.59 13.44
C LEU A 422 1.49 12.15 13.32
N ARG A 423 1.71 10.84 13.14
CA ARG A 423 3.00 10.16 12.93
C ARG A 423 4.09 10.48 13.94
N ASN A 424 3.68 10.92 15.12
CA ASN A 424 4.51 11.15 16.29
C ASN A 424 3.71 10.74 17.53
N CYS A 425 4.37 10.23 18.56
CA CYS A 425 3.70 9.96 19.82
C CYS A 425 3.68 11.25 20.67
N PRO A 426 2.51 11.80 21.07
CA PRO A 426 2.44 13.02 21.88
C PRO A 426 3.17 12.92 23.23
N GLY A 427 3.20 11.72 23.81
CA GLY A 427 3.94 11.49 25.05
C GLY A 427 5.45 11.49 24.86
N CYS A 428 5.95 11.09 23.68
CA CYS A 428 7.38 11.14 23.38
C CYS A 428 7.88 12.54 23.04
N THR A 429 7.00 13.44 22.59
CA THR A 429 7.38 14.83 22.28
C THR A 429 7.46 15.74 23.51
N GLN A 430 6.95 15.28 24.65
CA GLN A 430 7.04 15.99 25.94
C GLN A 430 8.25 15.58 26.77
N LEU A 431 8.93 14.50 26.36
CA LEU A 431 10.20 14.03 26.90
C LEU A 431 11.34 14.71 26.14
#